data_AF-A0A7S2ILX2-F1
#
_entry.id   AF-A0A7S2ILX2-F1
#
_cell.length_a   1.000
_cell.length_b   1.000
_cell.length_c   1.000
_cell.angle_alpha   90.00
_cell.angle_beta   90.00
_cell.angle_gamma   90.00
#
_symmetry.space_group_name_H-M   'P 1'
#
loop_
_entity.id
_entity.type
_entity.pdbx_description
1 polymer ?
#
loop_
_entity_poly.entity_id
_entity_poly.type
_entity_poly.pdbx_seq_one_letter_code
_entity_poly.pdbx_strand_id
1 'polypeptide(L)'
;QTDLRFVATEDGVLNCIVFWYKMALTANVELDHTPAIFRKDGAPEIQGDYNRHATHWLGSPLQVSKGDEIHIRASYSRSRIRFEVISPEAPKHDKKVACPRWLFLRSWDEQRIDAFRKAIEKALEKIMEE
;
A
#
# COMPACT_ATOMS: atom_id res chain seq x y z
N GLN A 1 -21.09 6.63 -0.11
CA GLN A 1 -19.79 7.03 -0.69
C GLN A 1 -19.44 8.38 -0.11
N THR A 2 -18.15 8.71 -0.01
CA THR A 2 -17.67 9.95 0.57
C THR A 2 -16.45 10.41 -0.21
N ASP A 3 -16.46 11.68 -0.64
CA ASP A 3 -15.30 12.29 -1.31
C ASP A 3 -14.44 13.00 -0.25
N LEU A 4 -13.14 12.69 -0.27
CA LEU A 4 -12.14 13.18 0.67
C LEU A 4 -11.12 14.03 -0.08
N ARG A 5 -10.65 15.09 0.56
CA ARG A 5 -9.61 15.98 0.02
C ARG A 5 -8.41 15.96 0.95
N PHE A 6 -7.25 15.72 0.36
CA PHE A 6 -5.95 15.72 1.04
C PHE A 6 -5.01 16.71 0.35
N VAL A 7 -4.04 17.22 1.08
CA VAL A 7 -2.95 18.04 0.55
C VAL A 7 -1.65 17.29 0.78
N ALA A 8 -0.86 17.09 -0.29
CA ALA A 8 0.43 16.44 -0.19
C ALA A 8 1.37 17.27 0.70
N THR A 9 1.95 16.64 1.72
CA THR A 9 2.86 17.30 2.67
C THR A 9 4.32 17.26 2.22
N GLU A 10 4.64 16.38 1.27
CA GLU A 10 5.97 16.10 0.75
C GLU A 10 5.90 15.78 -0.74
N ASP A 11 7.01 16.01 -1.45
CA ASP A 11 7.18 15.56 -2.83
C ASP A 11 7.39 14.04 -2.85
N GLY A 12 6.81 13.34 -3.82
CA GLY A 12 7.03 11.92 -3.96
C GLY A 12 6.05 11.19 -4.87
N VAL A 13 5.88 9.89 -4.61
CA VAL A 13 5.03 9.01 -5.39
C VAL A 13 3.91 8.44 -4.53
N LEU A 14 2.68 8.87 -4.79
CA LEU A 14 1.50 8.23 -4.23
C LEU A 14 1.25 6.90 -4.94
N ASN A 15 1.52 5.79 -4.25
CA ASN A 15 1.36 4.44 -4.80
C ASN A 15 0.31 3.61 -4.07
N CYS A 16 -0.07 3.99 -2.86
CA CYS A 16 -1.06 3.30 -2.05
C CYS A 16 -1.74 4.23 -1.06
N ILE A 17 -2.92 3.81 -0.63
CA ILE A 17 -3.69 4.43 0.45
C ILE A 17 -3.68 3.44 1.61
N VAL A 18 -3.10 3.86 2.74
CA VAL A 18 -3.14 3.11 4.00
C VAL A 18 -4.37 3.56 4.77
N PHE A 19 -5.15 2.63 5.29
CA PHE A 19 -6.33 2.93 6.08
C PHE A 19 -6.49 1.99 7.27
N TRP A 20 -7.14 2.52 8.30
CA TRP A 20 -7.45 1.84 9.55
C TRP A 20 -8.75 2.38 10.12
N TYR A 21 -9.18 1.84 11.25
CA TYR A 21 -10.38 2.27 11.93
C TYR A 21 -10.16 2.36 13.43
N LYS A 22 -11.01 3.14 14.09
CA LYS A 22 -11.25 3.04 15.51
C LYS A 22 -12.67 2.53 15.73
N MET A 23 -12.87 1.71 16.75
CA MET A 23 -14.19 1.19 17.09
C MET A 23 -14.53 1.56 18.52
N ALA A 24 -15.53 2.43 18.69
CA ALA A 24 -16.12 2.69 20.00
C ALA A 24 -16.92 1.46 20.46
N LEU A 25 -16.51 0.85 21.56
CA LEU A 25 -17.23 -0.26 22.21
C LEU A 25 -18.26 0.26 23.21
N THR A 26 -17.91 1.35 23.92
CA THR A 26 -18.78 2.10 24.81
C THR A 26 -18.49 3.59 24.66
N ALA A 27 -19.15 4.45 25.44
CA ALA A 27 -18.86 5.89 25.47
C ALA A 27 -17.40 6.21 25.85
N ASN A 28 -16.74 5.34 26.61
CA ASN A 28 -15.40 5.58 27.18
C ASN A 28 -14.37 4.52 26.77
N VAL A 29 -14.74 3.54 25.95
CA VAL A 29 -13.87 2.45 25.55
C VAL A 29 -13.83 2.38 24.04
N GLU A 30 -12.64 2.50 23.47
CA GLU A 30 -12.39 2.36 22.03
C GLU A 30 -11.28 1.35 21.76
N LEU A 31 -11.40 0.64 20.64
CA LEU A 31 -10.28 -0.05 20.00
C LEU A 31 -9.66 0.90 18.98
N ASP A 32 -8.38 1.23 19.16
CA ASP A 32 -7.64 2.13 18.28
C ASP A 32 -6.60 1.35 17.45
N HIS A 33 -6.87 1.20 16.15
CA HIS A 33 -5.93 0.58 15.22
C HIS A 33 -4.98 1.59 14.55
N THR A 34 -4.80 2.79 15.11
CA THR A 34 -3.85 3.79 14.57
C THR A 34 -2.42 3.24 14.52
N PRO A 35 -1.68 3.41 13.40
CA PRO A 35 -0.26 3.02 13.32
C PRO A 35 0.55 3.63 14.46
N ALA A 36 1.53 2.88 14.99
CA ALA A 36 2.34 3.32 16.12
C ALA A 36 2.97 4.71 15.90
N ILE A 37 3.45 5.00 14.69
CA ILE A 37 4.03 6.28 14.28
C ILE A 37 3.08 7.48 14.36
N PHE A 38 1.76 7.23 14.39
CA PHE A 38 0.73 8.28 14.46
C PHE A 38 -0.06 8.25 15.77
N ARG A 39 0.28 7.36 16.71
CA ARG A 39 -0.38 7.35 18.02
C ARG A 39 0.11 8.52 18.87
N LYS A 40 -0.80 9.04 19.68
CA LYS A 40 -0.46 10.00 20.74
C LYS A 40 0.17 9.26 21.92
N ASP A 41 1.06 9.93 22.62
CA ASP A 41 1.69 9.39 23.83
C ASP A 41 0.63 8.95 24.86
N GLY A 42 0.80 7.74 25.40
CA GLY A 42 -0.09 7.17 26.41
C GLY A 42 -1.33 6.43 25.88
N ALA A 43 -1.54 6.34 24.56
CA ALA A 43 -2.60 5.50 24.01
C ALA A 43 -2.27 4.00 24.17
N PRO A 44 -3.22 3.16 24.64
CA PRO A 44 -2.98 1.74 24.79
C PRO A 44 -2.70 1.09 23.42
N GLU A 45 -1.62 0.31 23.36
CA GLU A 45 -1.27 -0.44 22.16
C GLU A 45 -2.09 -1.73 22.09
N ILE A 46 -2.82 -1.92 20.99
CA ILE A 46 -3.40 -3.22 20.66
C ILE A 46 -2.28 -4.09 20.06
N GLN A 47 -1.76 -5.03 20.85
CA GLN A 47 -0.83 -6.05 20.38
C GLN A 47 -1.61 -7.27 19.87
N GLY A 48 -1.50 -7.57 18.57
CA GLY A 48 -2.14 -8.74 17.97
C GLY A 48 -2.14 -8.70 16.44
N ASP A 49 -2.11 -9.88 15.81
CA ASP A 49 -1.99 -10.02 14.36
C ASP A 49 -3.33 -9.84 13.60
N TYR A 50 -4.45 -9.82 14.33
CA TYR A 50 -5.77 -10.10 13.74
C TYR A 50 -6.50 -8.87 13.17
N ASN A 51 -6.05 -7.65 13.49
CA ASN A 51 -6.66 -6.39 13.04
C ASN A 51 -5.59 -5.36 12.67
N ARG A 52 -4.87 -5.65 11.57
CA ARG A 52 -3.81 -4.78 11.04
C ARG A 52 -4.37 -3.69 10.12
N HIS A 53 -3.54 -2.68 9.86
CA HIS A 53 -3.76 -1.70 8.81
C HIS A 53 -3.96 -2.38 7.46
N ALA A 54 -4.83 -1.80 6.65
CA ALA A 54 -5.06 -2.27 5.29
C ALA A 54 -4.45 -1.29 4.29
N THR A 55 -4.05 -1.81 3.13
CA THR A 55 -3.49 -1.02 2.03
C THR A 55 -4.35 -1.19 0.78
N HIS A 56 -4.64 -0.08 0.12
CA HIS A 56 -5.24 -0.04 -1.20
C HIS A 56 -4.20 0.50 -2.18
N TRP A 57 -3.61 -0.38 -2.99
CA TRP A 57 -2.64 0.01 -3.99
C TRP A 57 -3.33 0.70 -5.17
N LEU A 58 -2.77 1.81 -5.62
CA LEU A 58 -3.19 2.44 -6.85
C LEU A 58 -2.73 1.59 -8.03
N GLY A 59 -3.56 1.50 -9.07
CA GLY A 59 -3.20 0.78 -10.29
C GLY A 59 -1.96 1.39 -10.94
N SER A 60 -1.87 2.72 -10.95
CA SER A 60 -0.73 3.47 -11.44
C SER A 60 -0.23 4.40 -10.35
N PRO A 61 1.05 4.33 -9.96
CA PRO A 61 1.64 5.32 -9.05
C PRO A 61 1.53 6.73 -9.63
N LEU A 62 1.24 7.70 -8.78
CA LEU A 62 1.03 9.09 -9.15
C LEU A 62 2.17 9.94 -8.57
N GLN A 63 2.83 10.73 -9.40
CA GLN A 63 3.77 11.75 -8.93
C GLN A 63 3.00 12.90 -8.28
N VAL A 64 3.40 13.29 -7.09
CA VAL A 64 2.79 14.39 -6.34
C VAL A 64 3.87 15.35 -5.85
N SER A 65 3.58 16.63 -5.92
CA SER A 65 4.39 17.69 -5.32
C SER A 65 3.75 18.17 -4.02
N LYS A 66 4.58 18.67 -3.10
CA LYS A 66 4.13 19.28 -1.86
C LYS A 66 3.17 20.43 -2.17
N GLY A 67 2.00 20.39 -1.55
CA GLY A 67 0.92 21.34 -1.76
C GLY A 67 -0.12 20.88 -2.80
N ASP A 68 0.14 19.82 -3.56
CA ASP A 68 -0.85 19.27 -4.49
C ASP A 68 -2.09 18.76 -3.76
N GLU A 69 -3.25 19.02 -4.36
CA GLU A 69 -4.52 18.54 -3.86
C GLU A 69 -4.88 17.18 -4.45
N ILE A 70 -5.13 16.22 -3.56
CA ILE A 70 -5.45 14.86 -3.90
C ILE A 70 -6.89 14.59 -3.49
N HIS A 71 -7.74 14.30 -4.47
CA HIS A 71 -9.15 14.03 -4.28
C HIS A 71 -9.39 12.53 -4.35
N ILE A 72 -9.94 11.95 -3.29
CA ILE A 72 -10.14 10.50 -3.15
C ILE A 72 -11.62 10.21 -2.91
N ARG A 73 -12.21 9.37 -3.75
CA ARG A 73 -13.53 8.78 -3.51
C ARG A 73 -13.41 7.53 -2.67
N ALA A 74 -13.91 7.59 -1.44
CA ALA A 74 -14.11 6.42 -0.60
C ALA A 74 -15.50 5.82 -0.86
N SER A 75 -15.54 4.55 -1.24
CA SER A 75 -16.76 3.79 -1.43
C SER A 75 -16.70 2.52 -0.60
N TYR A 76 -17.86 2.06 -0.14
CA TYR A 76 -17.96 0.81 0.59
C TYR A 76 -19.17 0.01 0.12
N SER A 77 -19.08 -1.29 0.35
CA SER A 77 -20.14 -2.27 0.18
C SER A 77 -20.25 -3.06 1.47
N ARG A 78 -21.15 -4.06 1.50
CA ARG A 78 -21.30 -4.95 2.68
C ARG A 78 -19.98 -5.61 3.13
N SER A 79 -19.03 -5.84 2.23
CA SER A 79 -17.81 -6.61 2.53
C SER A 79 -16.50 -5.95 2.12
N ARG A 80 -16.53 -4.74 1.52
CA ARG A 80 -15.33 -4.12 0.95
C ARG A 80 -15.37 -2.61 1.07
N ILE A 81 -14.20 -2.03 1.30
CA ILE A 81 -13.90 -0.61 1.13
C ILE A 81 -13.02 -0.45 -0.11
N ARG A 82 -13.28 0.57 -0.92
CA ARG A 82 -12.52 0.92 -2.12
C ARG A 82 -12.24 2.41 -2.12
N PHE A 83 -11.01 2.75 -2.51
CA PHE A 83 -10.57 4.11 -2.73
C PHE A 83 -10.27 4.30 -4.22
N GLU A 84 -10.61 5.47 -4.75
CA GLU A 84 -10.34 5.87 -6.12
C GLU A 84 -9.82 7.30 -6.11
N VAL A 85 -8.66 7.55 -6.72
CA VAL A 85 -8.14 8.90 -6.89
C VAL A 85 -8.87 9.55 -8.06
N ILE A 86 -9.63 10.60 -7.77
CA ILE A 86 -10.43 11.35 -8.76
C ILE A 86 -9.59 12.46 -9.39
N SER A 87 -8.74 13.11 -8.59
CA SER A 87 -7.87 14.19 -9.03
C SER A 87 -6.55 14.14 -8.27
N PRO A 88 -5.40 14.28 -8.96
CA PRO A 88 -5.28 14.30 -10.42
C PRO A 88 -5.68 12.95 -11.04
N GLU A 89 -6.15 12.96 -12.29
CA GLU A 89 -6.66 11.76 -12.95
C GLU A 89 -5.54 10.73 -13.10
N ALA A 90 -5.63 9.64 -12.33
CA ALA A 90 -4.66 8.55 -12.39
C ALA A 90 -4.95 7.67 -13.62
N PRO A 91 -3.92 7.20 -14.35
CA PRO A 91 -4.12 6.25 -15.43
C PRO A 91 -4.85 5.01 -14.91
N LYS A 92 -5.93 4.61 -15.60
CA LYS A 92 -6.65 3.38 -15.25
C LYS A 92 -5.80 2.19 -15.65
N HIS A 93 -5.34 1.42 -14.68
CA HIS A 93 -4.56 0.21 -14.94
C HIS A 93 -5.43 -0.85 -15.65
N ASP A 94 -4.90 -1.43 -16.72
CA ASP A 94 -5.54 -2.51 -17.46
C ASP A 94 -5.50 -3.78 -16.59
N LYS A 95 -6.65 -4.36 -16.24
CA LYS A 95 -6.79 -5.43 -15.21
C LYS A 95 -6.17 -6.79 -15.57
N LYS A 96 -5.25 -6.83 -16.55
CA LYS A 96 -4.80 -8.06 -17.19
C LYS A 96 -3.75 -8.86 -16.41
N VAL A 97 -3.16 -8.32 -15.34
CA VAL A 97 -2.10 -9.01 -14.60
C VAL A 97 -2.64 -9.56 -13.27
N ALA A 98 -2.90 -10.86 -13.23
CA ALA A 98 -3.35 -11.59 -12.04
C ALA A 98 -2.18 -12.04 -11.15
N CYS A 99 -1.25 -11.13 -10.84
CA CYS A 99 -0.10 -11.44 -9.98
C CYS A 99 -0.34 -10.88 -8.56
N PRO A 100 -0.28 -11.73 -7.51
CA PRO A 100 -0.37 -11.27 -6.13
C PRO A 100 0.71 -10.22 -5.79
N ARG A 101 0.38 -9.23 -4.96
CA ARG A 101 1.29 -8.11 -4.66
C ARG A 101 2.65 -8.55 -4.09
N TRP A 102 2.67 -9.58 -3.24
CA TRP A 102 3.92 -10.10 -2.67
C TRP A 102 4.86 -10.64 -3.75
N LEU A 103 4.33 -11.16 -4.86
CA LEU A 103 5.11 -11.66 -5.98
C LEU A 103 5.62 -10.49 -6.84
N PHE A 104 4.81 -9.45 -7.04
CA PHE A 104 5.25 -8.19 -7.65
C PHE A 104 6.41 -7.54 -6.88
N LEU A 105 6.34 -7.48 -5.55
CA LEU A 105 7.43 -6.94 -4.74
C LEU A 105 8.73 -7.72 -4.92
N ARG A 106 8.66 -9.05 -5.06
CA ARG A 106 9.83 -9.88 -5.34
C ARG A 106 10.42 -9.64 -6.73
N SER A 107 9.60 -9.27 -7.71
CA SER A 107 10.09 -8.94 -9.06
C SER A 107 10.76 -7.56 -9.16
N TRP A 108 10.64 -6.71 -8.13
CA TRP A 108 11.33 -5.42 -8.05
C TRP A 108 12.56 -5.45 -7.13
N ASP A 109 12.88 -6.62 -6.56
CA ASP A 109 14.07 -6.83 -5.76
C ASP A 109 15.28 -7.08 -6.67
N GLU A 110 15.95 -6.00 -7.09
CA GLU A 110 17.09 -6.05 -8.01
C GLU A 110 18.25 -6.89 -7.47
N GLN A 111 18.52 -6.81 -6.17
CA GLN A 111 19.59 -7.58 -5.53
C GLN A 111 19.30 -9.08 -5.61
N ARG A 112 18.06 -9.47 -5.34
CA ARG A 112 17.61 -10.86 -5.48
C ARG A 112 17.70 -11.33 -6.92
N ILE A 113 17.26 -10.53 -7.88
CA ILE A 113 17.30 -10.87 -9.31
C ILE A 113 18.75 -11.06 -9.78
N ASP A 114 19.65 -10.17 -9.37
CA ASP A 114 21.07 -10.27 -9.73
C ASP A 114 21.74 -11.50 -9.10
N ALA A 115 21.41 -11.83 -7.85
CA ALA A 115 21.90 -13.04 -7.21
C ALA A 115 21.43 -14.31 -7.95
N PHE A 116 20.17 -14.38 -8.38
CA PHE A 116 19.67 -15.48 -9.20
C PHE A 116 20.35 -15.55 -10.57
N ARG A 117 20.54 -14.40 -11.23
CA ARG A 117 21.25 -14.33 -12.52
C ARG A 117 22.65 -14.92 -12.42
N LYS A 118 23.45 -14.47 -11.46
CA LYS A 118 24.82 -14.96 -11.22
C LYS A 118 24.86 -16.45 -10.91
N ALA A 119 23.90 -16.95 -10.13
CA ALA A 119 23.81 -18.38 -9.81
C ALA A 119 23.48 -19.23 -11.04
N ILE A 120 22.60 -18.74 -11.91
CA ILE A 120 22.26 -19.41 -13.18
C ILE A 120 23.44 -19.41 -14.13
N GLU A 121 24.12 -18.27 -14.30
CA GLU A 121 25.32 -18.14 -15.14
C GLU A 121 26.40 -19.14 -14.70
N LYS A 122 26.70 -19.19 -13.40
CA LYS A 122 27.66 -20.15 -12.84
C LYS A 122 27.26 -21.62 -13.08
N ALA A 123 25.96 -21.93 -13.01
CA ALA A 123 25.47 -23.28 -13.26
C ALA A 123 25.60 -23.66 -14.75
N LEU A 124 25.35 -22.72 -15.65
CA LEU A 124 25.49 -22.92 -17.09
C LEU A 124 26.96 -23.11 -17.50
N GLU A 125 27.88 -22.30 -16.95
CA GLU A 125 29.33 -22.47 -17.16
C GLU A 125 29.77 -23.90 -16.83
N LYS A 126 29.34 -24.41 -15.66
CA LYS A 126 29.66 -25.78 -15.24
C LYS A 126 29.11 -26.86 -16.19
N ILE A 127 27.92 -26.65 -16.76
CA ILE A 127 27.30 -27.60 -17.69
C ILE A 127 27.99 -27.57 -19.06
N MET A 128 28.53 -26.42 -19.47
CA MET A 128 29.18 -26.26 -20.77
C MET A 128 30.66 -26.69 -20.79
N GLU A 129 31.29 -26.85 -19.62
CA GLU A 129 32.65 -27.38 -19.46
C GLU A 129 32.70 -28.93 -19.42
N GLU A 130 31.55 -29.60 -19.30
CA GLU A 130 31.38 -31.06 -19.44
C GLU A 130 31.08 -31.48 -20.89
#